data_AF-A0A9E1RV84-F1
#
_entry.id   AF-A0A9E1RV84-F1
#
_cell.length_a   1.000
_cell.length_b   1.000
_cell.length_c   1.000
_cell.angle_alpha   90.00
_cell.angle_beta   90.00
_cell.angle_gamma   90.00
#
_symmetry.space_group_name_H-M   'P 1'
#
loop_
_entity.id
_entity.type
_entity.pdbx_description
1 polymer ?
#
loop_
_entity_poly.entity_id
_entity_poly.type
_entity_poly.pdbx_seq_one_letter_code
_entity_poly.pdbx_strand_id
1 'polypeptide(L)'
;MRLNDIQLAQFERDGWLLLENLFSAEEIAALMDDVPRIFALRREEVVREKDGETPRTAFAAQNYSEPFRRLGLHPRLIEPVRQILDGPVYLHQFKINAKAAFDGDVWQWHQDYGTWQRDDGMPDSRALNIALFL
;
A
#
# COMPACT_ATOMS: atom_id res chain seq x y z
N MET A 1 -12.18 10.52 4.64
CA MET A 1 -13.13 10.97 3.60
C MET A 1 -14.26 9.95 3.51
N ARG A 2 -15.40 10.28 2.90
CA ARG A 2 -16.45 9.29 2.63
C ARG A 2 -16.63 9.09 1.13
N LEU A 3 -16.79 7.82 0.73
CA LEU A 3 -17.23 7.46 -0.61
C LEU A 3 -18.71 7.80 -0.78
N ASN A 4 -19.09 8.24 -1.98
CA ASN A 4 -20.49 8.41 -2.37
C ASN A 4 -21.09 7.10 -2.92
N ASP A 5 -22.41 7.07 -3.09
CA ASP A 5 -23.13 5.85 -3.52
C ASP A 5 -22.68 5.36 -4.90
N ILE A 6 -22.29 6.26 -5.80
CA ILE A 6 -21.78 5.90 -7.13
C ILE A 6 -20.44 5.17 -7.01
N GLN A 7 -19.53 5.67 -6.17
CA GLN A 7 -18.24 5.03 -5.88
C GLN A 7 -18.43 3.69 -5.17
N LEU A 8 -19.36 3.60 -4.20
CA LEU A 8 -19.66 2.33 -3.53
C LEU A 8 -20.18 1.29 -4.52
N ALA A 9 -21.15 1.65 -5.36
CA ALA A 9 -21.69 0.77 -6.39
C ALA A 9 -20.65 0.37 -7.45
N GLN A 10 -19.73 1.28 -7.80
CA GLN A 10 -18.62 0.96 -8.69
C GLN A 10 -17.67 -0.04 -8.04
N PHE A 11 -17.30 0.16 -6.78
CA PHE A 11 -16.42 -0.77 -6.07
C PHE A 11 -17.04 -2.18 -5.99
N GLU A 12 -18.32 -2.27 -5.66
CA GLU A 12 -19.05 -3.54 -5.58
C GLU A 12 -19.07 -4.27 -6.93
N ARG A 13 -19.29 -3.54 -8.02
CA ARG A 13 -19.37 -4.11 -9.38
C ARG A 13 -18.01 -4.48 -9.96
N ASP A 14 -17.03 -3.60 -9.83
CA ASP A 14 -15.77 -3.67 -10.58
C ASP A 14 -14.60 -4.20 -9.72
N GLY A 15 -14.75 -4.19 -8.38
CA GLY A 15 -13.73 -4.64 -7.43
C GLY A 15 -12.61 -3.64 -7.15
N TRP A 16 -12.66 -2.43 -7.71
CA TRP A 16 -11.65 -1.38 -7.52
C TRP A 16 -12.23 0.03 -7.67
N LEU A 17 -11.50 1.01 -7.13
CA LEU A 17 -11.76 2.45 -7.31
C LEU A 17 -10.45 3.20 -7.53
N LEU A 18 -10.50 4.22 -8.39
CA LEU A 18 -9.45 5.23 -8.51
C LEU A 18 -9.96 6.54 -7.92
N LEU A 19 -9.23 7.06 -6.93
CA LEU A 19 -9.50 8.35 -6.30
C LEU A 19 -8.36 9.30 -6.67
N GLU A 20 -8.61 10.12 -7.69
CA GLU A 20 -7.61 11.08 -8.18
C GLU A 20 -7.44 12.26 -7.21
N ASN A 21 -6.23 12.81 -7.17
CA ASN A 21 -5.89 14.03 -6.41
C ASN A 21 -6.27 13.96 -4.93
N LEU A 22 -6.17 12.78 -4.31
CA LEU A 22 -6.52 12.58 -2.91
C LEU A 22 -5.55 13.28 -1.94
N PHE A 23 -4.30 13.42 -2.36
CA PHE A 23 -3.23 14.15 -1.65
C PHE A 23 -2.68 15.25 -2.55
N SER A 24 -2.25 16.36 -1.95
CA SER A 24 -1.64 17.46 -2.70
C SER A 24 -0.23 17.11 -3.18
N ALA A 25 0.30 17.89 -4.11
CA ALA A 25 1.68 17.71 -4.59
C ALA A 25 2.69 17.84 -3.45
N GLU A 26 2.47 18.75 -2.50
CA GLU A 26 3.33 18.94 -1.33
C GLU A 26 3.29 17.74 -0.37
N GLU A 27 2.11 17.14 -0.19
CA GLU A 27 1.95 15.93 0.63
C GLU A 27 2.64 14.73 0.00
N ILE A 28 2.52 14.57 -1.32
CA ILE A 28 3.24 13.54 -2.07
C ILE A 28 4.75 13.78 -2.02
N ALA A 29 5.21 15.02 -2.20
CA ALA A 29 6.62 15.37 -2.12
C ALA A 29 7.23 14.99 -0.76
N ALA A 30 6.52 15.25 0.35
CA ALA A 30 6.98 14.88 1.68
C ALA A 30 7.14 13.35 1.88
N LEU A 31 6.33 12.53 1.20
CA LEU A 31 6.50 11.07 1.18
C LEU A 31 7.69 10.68 0.30
N MET A 32 7.77 11.27 -0.90
CA MET A 32 8.82 11.00 -1.88
C MET A 32 10.21 11.35 -1.37
N ASP A 33 10.36 12.43 -0.61
CA ASP A 33 11.64 12.84 -0.01
C ASP A 33 12.18 11.79 0.99
N ASP A 34 11.30 11.00 1.61
CA ASP A 34 11.68 9.98 2.59
C ASP A 34 11.99 8.61 1.95
N VAL A 35 11.53 8.37 0.72
CA VAL A 35 11.71 7.11 -0.01
C VAL A 35 13.20 6.76 -0.20
N PRO A 36 14.09 7.67 -0.66
CA PRO A 36 15.53 7.37 -0.77
C PRO A 36 16.16 6.97 0.56
N ARG A 37 15.78 7.65 1.65
CA ARG A 37 16.27 7.33 3.00
C ARG A 37 15.86 5.91 3.41
N ILE A 38 14.61 5.53 3.18
CA ILE A 38 14.08 4.20 3.49
C ILE A 38 14.87 3.11 2.76
N PHE A 39 15.06 3.27 1.46
CA PHE A 39 15.74 2.27 0.65
C PHE A 39 17.26 2.21 0.84
N ALA A 40 17.86 3.27 1.40
CA ALA A 40 19.26 3.25 1.83
C ALA A 40 19.50 2.43 3.12
N LEU A 41 18.44 2.13 3.89
CA LEU A 41 18.58 1.33 5.11
C LEU A 41 18.99 -0.12 4.79
N ARG A 42 19.94 -0.66 5.55
CA ARG A 42 20.32 -2.08 5.51
C ARG A 42 19.55 -2.81 6.59
N ARG A 43 18.38 -3.34 6.23
CA ARG A 43 17.46 -4.04 7.12
C ARG A 43 16.80 -5.20 6.39
N GLU A 44 16.30 -6.17 7.14
CA GLU A 44 15.57 -7.33 6.61
C GLU A 44 14.29 -6.91 5.86
N GLU A 45 13.60 -5.86 6.34
CA GLU A 45 12.36 -5.41 5.71
C GLU A 45 12.58 -4.70 4.36
N VAL A 46 13.83 -4.35 4.02
CA VAL A 46 14.19 -3.75 2.74
C VAL A 46 14.73 -4.83 1.82
N VAL A 47 13.82 -5.44 1.06
CA VAL A 47 14.13 -6.46 0.06
C VAL A 47 14.79 -5.81 -1.15
N ARG A 48 15.92 -6.39 -1.57
CA ARG A 48 16.70 -5.97 -2.72
C ARG A 48 16.57 -7.00 -3.84
N GLU A 49 16.88 -6.58 -5.06
CA GLU A 49 16.98 -7.47 -6.21
C GLU A 49 18.14 -8.46 -6.02
N LYS A 50 18.27 -9.40 -6.97
CA LYS A 50 19.28 -10.47 -6.92
C LYS A 50 20.72 -9.95 -6.91
N ASP A 51 20.95 -8.70 -7.31
CA ASP A 51 22.25 -8.04 -7.25
C ASP A 51 22.66 -7.66 -5.80
N GLY A 52 21.73 -7.74 -4.84
CA GLY A 52 21.95 -7.41 -3.43
C GLY A 52 22.01 -5.90 -3.14
N GLU A 53 21.87 -5.05 -4.14
CA GLU A 53 22.08 -3.60 -4.03
C GLU A 53 20.82 -2.82 -4.41
N THR A 54 20.16 -3.18 -5.51
CA THR A 54 18.99 -2.46 -6.01
C THR A 54 17.78 -2.71 -5.12
N PRO A 55 17.21 -1.70 -4.47
CA PRO A 55 16.02 -1.88 -3.63
C PRO A 55 14.78 -2.21 -4.47
N ARG A 56 14.02 -3.24 -4.05
CA ARG A 56 12.80 -3.72 -4.73
C ARG A 56 11.54 -3.35 -3.95
N THR A 57 11.50 -3.73 -2.67
CA THR A 57 10.35 -3.50 -1.81
C THR A 57 10.80 -3.19 -0.38
N ALA A 58 10.23 -2.15 0.22
CA ALA A 58 10.36 -1.85 1.63
C ALA A 58 9.07 -2.23 2.36
N PHE A 59 9.14 -3.24 3.22
CA PHE A 59 8.02 -3.67 4.06
C PHE A 59 7.99 -2.89 5.37
N ALA A 60 6.79 -2.76 5.94
CA ALA A 60 6.59 -2.22 7.28
C ALA A 60 7.20 -0.81 7.52
N ALA A 61 7.34 0.01 6.45
CA ALA A 61 7.95 1.34 6.52
C ALA A 61 7.29 2.27 7.55
N GLN A 62 6.00 2.10 7.83
CA GLN A 62 5.28 2.81 8.90
C GLN A 62 5.91 2.64 10.30
N ASN A 63 6.74 1.63 10.52
CA ASN A 63 7.41 1.40 11.81
C ASN A 63 8.74 2.16 11.93
N TYR A 64 9.31 2.64 10.82
CA TYR A 64 10.63 3.30 10.79
C TYR A 64 10.69 4.54 9.87
N SER A 65 9.54 5.04 9.45
CA SER A 65 9.33 6.30 8.74
C SER A 65 8.11 7.01 9.30
N GLU A 66 8.32 8.22 9.82
CA GLU A 66 7.24 9.05 10.34
C GLU A 66 6.23 9.48 9.25
N PRO A 67 6.65 9.92 8.05
CA PRO A 67 5.73 10.19 6.95
C PRO A 67 4.83 8.99 6.61
N PHE A 68 5.40 7.80 6.48
CA PHE A 68 4.61 6.60 6.16
C PHE A 68 3.80 6.07 7.36
N ARG A 69 4.23 6.33 8.60
CA ARG A 69 3.42 6.09 9.81
C ARG A 69 2.15 6.93 9.79
N ARG A 70 2.26 8.21 9.47
CA ARG A 70 1.11 9.11 9.33
C ARG A 70 0.22 8.69 8.17
N LEU A 71 0.80 8.29 7.04
CA LEU A 71 0.06 7.80 5.88
C LEU A 71 -0.77 6.56 6.23
N GLY A 72 -0.18 5.57 6.89
CA GLY A 72 -0.87 4.34 7.30
C GLY A 72 -2.02 4.55 8.28
N LEU A 73 -2.08 5.72 8.93
CA LEU A 73 -3.15 6.14 9.85
C LEU A 73 -4.08 7.20 9.24
N HIS A 74 -3.88 7.57 7.98
CA HIS A 74 -4.51 8.76 7.42
C HIS A 74 -6.02 8.55 7.14
N PRO A 75 -6.94 9.41 7.64
CA PRO A 75 -8.39 9.21 7.51
C PRO A 75 -8.92 9.32 6.07
N ARG A 76 -8.16 9.92 5.15
CA ARG A 76 -8.47 9.84 3.69
C ARG A 76 -8.36 8.42 3.14
N LEU A 77 -7.56 7.55 3.76
CA LEU A 77 -7.38 6.16 3.36
C LEU A 77 -8.24 5.20 4.19
N ILE A 78 -8.23 5.37 5.51
CA ILE A 78 -8.90 4.42 6.43
C ILE A 78 -10.42 4.50 6.34
N GLU A 79 -11.00 5.70 6.26
CA GLU A 79 -12.45 5.87 6.31
C GLU A 79 -13.17 5.17 5.13
N PRO A 80 -12.72 5.26 3.87
CA PRO A 80 -13.27 4.45 2.78
C PRO A 80 -13.24 2.95 3.05
N VAL A 81 -12.14 2.41 3.60
CA VAL A 81 -12.03 0.98 3.92
C VAL A 81 -13.03 0.58 5.00
N ARG A 82 -13.19 1.41 6.04
CA ARG A 82 -14.16 1.16 7.11
C ARG A 82 -15.60 1.20 6.59
N GLN A 83 -15.90 2.05 5.61
CA GLN A 83 -17.20 2.06 4.95
C GLN A 83 -17.44 0.77 4.16
N ILE A 84 -16.45 0.31 3.39
CA ILE A 84 -16.58 -0.89 2.55
C ILE A 84 -16.65 -2.17 3.38
N LEU A 85 -15.81 -2.29 4.42
CA LEU A 85 -15.73 -3.50 5.25
C LEU A 85 -16.72 -3.50 6.44
N ASP A 86 -17.46 -2.40 6.64
CA ASP A 86 -18.43 -2.20 7.71
C ASP A 86 -17.90 -2.58 9.09
N GLY A 87 -16.84 -1.91 9.53
CA GLY A 87 -16.23 -2.22 10.83
C GLY A 87 -14.92 -1.53 11.16
N PRO A 88 -14.36 -1.82 12.35
CA PRO A 88 -12.99 -1.44 12.67
C PRO A 88 -12.00 -2.21 11.78
N VAL A 89 -10.89 -1.57 11.44
CA VAL A 89 -9.85 -2.13 10.56
C VAL A 89 -8.47 -1.96 11.20
N TYR A 90 -7.53 -2.79 10.78
CA TYR A 90 -6.13 -2.67 11.14
C TYR A 90 -5.25 -2.90 9.90
N LEU A 91 -3.98 -2.52 9.98
CA LEU A 91 -3.02 -2.67 8.90
C LEU A 91 -2.43 -4.08 8.91
N HIS A 92 -2.89 -4.95 8.00
CA HIS A 92 -2.37 -6.31 7.84
C HIS A 92 -0.95 -6.31 7.25
N GLN A 93 -0.72 -5.55 6.16
CA GLN A 93 0.57 -5.44 5.50
C GLN A 93 0.78 -4.02 4.96
N PHE A 94 2.03 -3.57 4.93
CA PHE A 94 2.45 -2.32 4.33
C PHE A 94 3.69 -2.54 3.50
N LYS A 95 3.70 -2.05 2.27
CA LYS A 95 4.83 -2.17 1.35
C LYS A 95 4.95 -0.95 0.45
N ILE A 96 6.19 -0.50 0.23
CA ILE A 96 6.55 0.45 -0.80
C ILE A 96 7.28 -0.36 -1.88
N ASN A 97 6.70 -0.43 -3.07
CA ASN A 97 7.32 -1.11 -4.20
C ASN A 97 8.07 -0.09 -5.04
N ALA A 98 9.40 -0.16 -5.04
CA ALA A 98 10.21 0.61 -5.98
C ALA A 98 10.32 -0.18 -7.27
N LYS A 99 9.66 0.30 -8.33
CA LYS A 99 9.95 -0.19 -9.67
C LYS A 99 11.02 0.71 -10.27
N ALA A 100 12.28 0.28 -10.15
CA ALA A 100 13.40 0.99 -10.76
C ALA A 100 13.14 1.14 -12.27
N ALA A 101 13.43 2.34 -12.79
CA ALA A 101 13.38 2.55 -14.23
C ALA A 101 14.36 1.58 -14.91
N PHE A 102 13.95 0.98 -16.03
CA PHE A 102 14.73 0.06 -16.87
C PHE A 102 15.04 -1.34 -16.32
N ASP A 103 15.07 -1.54 -14.99
CA ASP A 103 15.43 -2.83 -14.36
C ASP A 103 14.31 -3.46 -13.51
N GLY A 104 13.11 -2.88 -13.50
CA GLY A 104 11.99 -3.37 -12.69
C GLY A 104 11.40 -4.68 -13.22
N ASP A 105 11.61 -5.76 -12.47
CA ASP A 105 11.01 -7.08 -12.71
C ASP A 105 9.47 -7.04 -12.81
N VAL A 106 8.91 -8.00 -13.54
CA VAL A 106 7.46 -8.13 -13.74
C VAL A 106 6.78 -8.72 -12.50
N TRP A 107 5.72 -8.06 -12.03
CA TRP A 107 4.77 -8.67 -11.10
C TRP A 107 3.82 -9.57 -11.87
N GLN A 108 3.89 -10.88 -11.64
CA GLN A 108 3.00 -11.85 -12.27
C GLN A 108 1.55 -11.62 -11.83
N TRP A 109 0.60 -11.99 -12.67
CA TRP A 109 -0.82 -11.99 -12.28
C TRP A 109 -1.04 -12.90 -11.07
N HIS A 110 -1.69 -12.38 -10.03
CA HIS A 110 -2.00 -13.12 -8.81
C HIS A 110 -3.21 -12.51 -8.09
N GLN A 111 -3.69 -13.22 -7.08
CA GLN A 111 -4.65 -12.72 -6.10
C GLN A 111 -3.97 -12.74 -4.72
N ASP A 112 -4.08 -11.65 -3.97
CA ASP A 112 -3.43 -11.53 -2.66
C ASP A 112 -4.03 -12.49 -1.63
N TYR A 113 -5.36 -12.60 -1.57
CA TYR A 113 -6.05 -13.40 -0.56
C TYR A 113 -5.62 -14.87 -0.53
N GLY A 114 -5.42 -15.50 -1.70
CA GLY A 114 -4.99 -16.90 -1.74
C GLY A 114 -3.62 -17.13 -1.08
N THR A 115 -2.74 -16.13 -1.12
CA THR A 115 -1.47 -16.15 -0.40
C THR A 115 -1.67 -15.88 1.08
N TRP A 116 -2.45 -14.87 1.47
CA TRP A 116 -2.72 -14.58 2.88
C TRP A 116 -3.45 -15.71 3.62
N GLN A 117 -4.36 -16.40 2.93
CA GLN A 117 -5.05 -17.57 3.50
C GLN A 117 -4.05 -18.72 3.74
N ARG A 118 -3.23 -19.04 2.73
CA ARG A 118 -2.32 -20.18 2.76
C ARG A 118 -1.14 -19.97 3.72
N ASP A 119 -0.54 -18.78 3.67
CA ASP A 119 0.74 -18.51 4.34
C ASP A 119 0.54 -17.85 5.71
N ASP A 120 -0.49 -17.00 5.86
CA ASP A 120 -0.76 -16.25 7.10
C ASP A 120 -2.00 -16.75 7.87
N GLY A 121 -2.76 -17.69 7.31
CA GLY A 121 -3.98 -18.22 7.94
C GLY A 121 -5.16 -17.25 7.95
N MET A 122 -5.20 -16.27 7.03
CA MET A 122 -6.32 -15.33 6.91
C MET A 122 -7.63 -16.11 6.59
N PRO A 123 -8.65 -16.05 7.45
CA PRO A 123 -9.80 -16.96 7.34
C PRO A 123 -10.75 -16.59 6.20
N ASP A 124 -10.94 -15.29 5.95
CA ASP A 124 -11.85 -14.73 4.95
C ASP A 124 -11.21 -13.56 4.22
N SER A 125 -11.64 -13.30 2.98
CA SER A 125 -11.14 -12.19 2.14
C SER A 125 -11.68 -10.81 2.57
N ARG A 126 -11.88 -10.59 3.87
CA ARG A 126 -12.34 -9.30 4.44
C ARG A 126 -11.18 -8.33 4.64
N ALA A 127 -10.43 -8.09 3.56
CA ALA A 127 -9.31 -7.17 3.51
C ALA A 127 -9.38 -6.35 2.22
N LEU A 128 -8.80 -5.14 2.25
CA LEU A 128 -8.72 -4.27 1.09
C LEU A 128 -7.28 -3.80 0.89
N ASN A 129 -6.83 -3.79 -0.36
CA ASN A 129 -5.60 -3.10 -0.72
C ASN A 129 -5.86 -1.61 -0.98
N ILE A 130 -4.93 -0.78 -0.56
CA ILE A 130 -4.86 0.64 -0.95
C ILE A 130 -3.52 0.84 -1.64
N ALA A 131 -3.55 1.32 -2.88
CA ALA A 131 -2.37 1.75 -3.60
C ALA A 131 -2.34 3.28 -3.67
N LEU A 132 -1.30 3.89 -3.12
CA LEU A 132 -0.98 5.30 -3.34
C LEU A 132 0.10 5.39 -4.42
N PHE A 133 -0.13 6.21 -5.43
CA PHE A 133 0.89 6.51 -6.43
C PHE A 133 1.80 7.60 -5.86
N LEU A 134 3.09 7.29 -5.80
CA LEU A 134 4.17 8.17 -5.34
C LEU A 134 4.96 8.69 -6.53
#